data_AF-A0A4Q5N0S0-F1
#
_entry.id   AF-A0A4Q5N0S0-F1
#
_cell.length_a   1.000
_cell.length_b   1.000
_cell.length_c   1.000
_cell.angle_alpha   90.00
_cell.angle_beta   90.00
_cell.angle_gamma   90.00
#
_symmetry.space_group_name_H-M   'P 1'
#
loop_
_entity.id
_entity.type
_entity.pdbx_description
1 polymer ?
#
loop_
_entity_poly.entity_id
_entity_poly.type
_entity_poly.pdbx_seq_one_letter_code
_entity_poly.pdbx_strand_id
1 'polypeptide(L)'
;MHVFVGADRTRIVLAGEIDTELADDLHDAAAAAEHAHQPIEIDAHHVTFMDSSGVAFLARLSTRSTTPVRLIRVPPTVRFLLEVTRIGELLDVVDDDDPGTEL
;
A
#
# COMPACT_ATOMS: atom_id res chain seq x y z
N MET A 1 -7.15 8.52 5.29
CA MET A 1 -6.60 7.91 4.06
C MET A 1 -7.13 8.65 2.84
N HIS A 2 -6.35 8.72 1.75
CA HIS A 2 -6.80 9.30 0.48
C HIS A 2 -6.49 8.39 -0.71
N VAL A 3 -7.40 8.31 -1.67
CA VAL A 3 -7.22 7.56 -2.93
C VAL A 3 -7.22 8.56 -4.09
N PHE A 4 -6.18 8.48 -4.92
CA PHE A 4 -6.00 9.29 -6.11
C PHE A 4 -5.93 8.36 -7.32
N VAL A 5 -6.86 8.50 -8.26
CA VAL A 5 -6.84 7.76 -9.53
C VAL A 5 -6.17 8.65 -10.57
N GLY A 6 -4.99 8.28 -11.01
CA GLY A 6 -4.23 8.98 -12.05
C GLY A 6 -4.52 8.44 -13.46
N ALA A 7 -3.84 8.97 -14.47
CA ALA A 7 -3.99 8.48 -15.86
C ALA A 7 -3.45 7.06 -16.05
N ASP A 8 -2.34 6.73 -15.37
CA ASP A 8 -1.60 5.46 -15.57
C ASP A 8 -1.52 4.58 -14.32
N ARG A 9 -1.91 5.08 -13.15
CA ARG A 9 -1.85 4.35 -11.88
C ARG A 9 -2.88 4.86 -10.87
N THR A 10 -3.32 3.96 -10.00
CA THR A 10 -4.07 4.32 -8.78
C THR A 10 -3.09 4.45 -7.63
N ARG A 11 -3.05 5.62 -7.00
CA ARG A 11 -2.24 5.91 -5.80
C ARG A 11 -3.13 5.92 -4.56
N ILE A 12 -2.79 5.10 -3.57
CA ILE A 12 -3.39 5.12 -2.24
C ILE A 12 -2.39 5.74 -1.27
N VAL A 13 -2.79 6.78 -0.55
CA VAL A 13 -1.94 7.44 0.45
C VAL A 13 -2.43 7.11 1.85
N LEU A 14 -1.57 6.42 2.60
CA LEU A 14 -1.77 6.04 3.98
C LEU A 14 -1.02 7.02 4.89
N ALA A 15 -1.68 7.48 5.96
CA ALA A 15 -1.14 8.44 6.90
C ALA A 15 -1.77 8.26 8.28
N GLY A 16 -0.99 8.49 9.33
CA GLY A 16 -1.40 8.27 10.71
C GLY A 16 -1.41 6.79 11.08
N GLU A 17 -2.35 6.43 11.94
CA GLU A 17 -2.55 5.05 12.41
C GLU A 17 -3.43 4.29 11.42
N ILE A 18 -3.00 3.09 11.04
CA ILE A 18 -3.74 2.18 10.16
C ILE A 18 -4.24 1.01 11.01
N ASP A 19 -5.45 1.16 11.54
CA ASP A 19 -6.07 0.21 12.44
C ASP A 19 -7.51 -0.13 12.05
N THR A 20 -8.18 -0.91 12.90
CA THR A 20 -9.55 -1.35 12.68
C THR A 20 -10.57 -0.22 12.58
N GLU A 21 -10.30 0.98 13.09
CA GLU A 21 -11.20 2.14 12.92
C GLU A 21 -11.26 2.58 11.46
N LEU A 22 -10.21 2.31 10.69
CA LEU A 22 -10.15 2.57 9.24
C LEU A 22 -10.62 1.40 8.38
N ALA A 23 -11.13 0.30 8.96
CA ALA A 23 -11.44 -0.91 8.20
C ALA A 23 -12.42 -0.68 7.03
N ASP A 24 -13.46 0.13 7.24
CA ASP A 24 -14.44 0.46 6.19
C ASP A 24 -13.82 1.34 5.09
N ASP A 25 -13.05 2.36 5.48
CA ASP A 25 -12.32 3.20 4.53
C ASP A 25 -11.36 2.35 3.68
N LEU A 26 -10.59 1.45 4.31
CA LEU A 26 -9.66 0.51 3.65
C LEU A 26 -10.40 -0.40 2.68
N HIS A 27 -11.61 -0.85 3.04
CA HIS A 27 -12.44 -1.65 2.14
C HIS A 27 -12.83 -0.86 0.89
N ASP A 28 -13.31 0.37 1.07
CA ASP A 28 -13.75 1.25 -0.02
C ASP A 28 -12.59 1.65 -0.93
N ALA A 29 -11.43 1.96 -0.35
CA ALA A 29 -10.22 2.25 -1.10
C ALA A 29 -9.75 1.06 -1.94
N ALA A 30 -9.80 -0.15 -1.40
CA ALA A 30 -9.49 -1.36 -2.15
C ALA A 30 -10.47 -1.56 -3.31
N ALA A 31 -11.77 -1.40 -3.06
CA ALA A 31 -12.80 -1.51 -4.10
C ALA A 31 -12.62 -0.46 -5.21
N ALA A 32 -12.28 0.78 -4.87
CA ALA A 32 -12.01 1.83 -5.85
C ALA A 32 -10.78 1.52 -6.71
N ALA A 33 -9.69 1.04 -6.09
CA ALA A 33 -8.47 0.68 -6.82
C ALA A 33 -8.67 -0.54 -7.73
N GLU A 34 -9.43 -1.54 -7.27
CA GLU A 34 -9.81 -2.72 -8.06
C GLU A 34 -10.62 -2.32 -9.32
N HIS A 35 -11.57 -1.39 -9.19
CA HIS A 35 -12.40 -0.92 -10.31
C HIS A 35 -11.62 -0.07 -11.33
N ALA A 36 -10.55 0.60 -10.92
CA ALA A 36 -9.76 1.43 -11.82
C ALA A 36 -9.00 0.60 -12.87
N HIS A 37 -8.76 -0.70 -12.60
CA HIS A 37 -8.00 -1.60 -13.48
C HIS A 37 -6.62 -1.05 -13.89
N GLN A 38 -6.01 -0.26 -13.03
CA GLN A 38 -4.69 0.34 -13.20
C GLN A 38 -3.70 -0.27 -12.21
N PRO A 39 -2.38 -0.21 -12.50
CA PRO A 39 -1.35 -0.50 -11.53
C PRO A 39 -1.57 0.28 -10.22
N ILE A 40 -1.38 -0.40 -9.09
CA ILE A 40 -1.60 0.17 -7.75
C ILE A 40 -0.27 0.52 -7.11
N GLU A 41 -0.20 1.72 -6.54
CA GLU A 41 0.91 2.21 -5.73
C GLU A 41 0.40 2.71 -4.39
N ILE A 42 1.01 2.25 -3.31
CA ILE A 42 0.66 2.62 -1.94
C ILE A 42 1.81 3.44 -1.37
N ASP A 43 1.49 4.64 -0.91
CA ASP A 43 2.40 5.55 -0.25
C ASP A 43 2.21 5.49 1.26
N ALA A 44 3.23 5.00 1.95
CA ALA A 44 3.20 4.80 3.40
C ALA A 44 3.98 5.86 4.18
N HIS A 45 4.45 6.93 3.52
CA HIS A 45 5.38 7.91 4.09
C HIS A 45 4.97 8.47 5.46
N HIS A 46 3.66 8.65 5.67
CA HIS A 46 3.13 9.25 6.90
C HIS A 46 2.48 8.24 7.85
N VAL A 47 2.67 6.94 7.63
CA VAL A 47 2.14 5.89 8.52
C VAL A 47 2.95 5.87 9.82
N THR A 48 2.27 6.01 10.96
CA THR A 48 2.88 5.97 12.29
C THR A 48 2.69 4.62 12.98
N PHE A 49 1.62 3.90 12.63
CA PHE A 49 1.28 2.58 13.16
C PHE A 49 0.47 1.77 12.15
N MET A 50 0.60 0.45 12.18
CA MET A 50 -0.21 -0.46 11.38
C MET A 50 -0.48 -1.74 12.17
N ASP A 51 -1.74 -2.18 12.23
CA ASP A 51 -2.14 -3.45 12.84
C ASP A 51 -2.43 -4.54 11.80
N SER A 52 -3.10 -5.62 12.22
CA SER A 52 -3.50 -6.72 11.36
C SER A 52 -4.52 -6.33 10.28
N SER A 53 -5.34 -5.29 10.49
CA SER A 53 -6.28 -4.80 9.49
C SER A 53 -5.56 -4.12 8.32
N GLY A 54 -4.52 -3.32 8.61
CA GLY A 54 -3.65 -2.76 7.58
C GLY A 54 -2.90 -3.84 6.79
N VAL A 55 -2.39 -4.87 7.47
CA VAL A 55 -1.77 -6.04 6.80
C VAL A 55 -2.76 -6.78 5.90
N ALA A 56 -3.98 -7.03 6.39
CA ALA A 56 -5.03 -7.68 5.62
C ALA A 56 -5.43 -6.86 4.39
N PHE A 57 -5.44 -5.53 4.51
CA PHE A 57 -5.66 -4.64 3.38
C PHE A 57 -4.56 -4.76 2.31
N LEU A 58 -3.28 -4.75 2.71
CA LEU A 58 -2.15 -4.96 1.78
C LEU A 58 -2.24 -6.33 1.09
N ALA A 59 -2.54 -7.39 1.85
CA ALA A 59 -2.71 -8.74 1.34
C ALA A 59 -3.86 -8.86 0.33
N ARG A 60 -4.98 -8.20 0.61
CA ARG A 60 -6.14 -8.17 -0.29
C ARG A 60 -5.78 -7.50 -1.62
N LEU A 61 -5.12 -6.35 -1.56
CA LEU A 61 -4.72 -5.63 -2.77
C LEU A 61 -3.73 -6.45 -3.59
N SER A 62 -2.72 -7.07 -2.97
CA SER A 62 -1.73 -7.88 -3.70
C SER A 62 -2.34 -9.10 -4.37
N THR A 63 -3.28 -9.79 -3.70
CA THR A 63 -3.92 -11.00 -4.22
C THR A 63 -4.94 -10.74 -5.33
N ARG A 64 -5.51 -9.52 -5.38
CA ARG A 64 -6.55 -9.15 -6.37
C ARG A 64 -6.01 -8.32 -7.53
N SER A 65 -4.79 -7.81 -7.41
CA SER A 65 -4.14 -7.07 -8.48
C SER A 65 -3.56 -8.00 -9.53
N THR A 66 -3.63 -7.60 -10.80
CA THR A 66 -3.03 -8.34 -11.93
C THR A 66 -1.52 -8.12 -12.04
N THR A 67 -1.03 -7.02 -11.45
CA THR A 67 0.40 -6.68 -11.35
C THR A 67 0.79 -6.56 -9.88
N PRO A 68 2.08 -6.74 -9.53
CA PRO A 68 2.54 -6.49 -8.17
C PRO A 68 2.14 -5.09 -7.67
N VAL A 69 1.63 -5.02 -6.44
CA VAL A 69 1.28 -3.75 -5.80
C VAL A 69 2.56 -3.11 -5.28
N ARG A 70 2.82 -1.87 -5.70
CA ARG A 70 4.01 -1.13 -5.27
C ARG A 70 3.79 -0.50 -3.91
N LEU A 71 4.71 -0.66 -2.99
CA LEU A 71 4.69 0.00 -1.68
C LEU A 71 5.94 0.88 -1.55
N ILE A 72 5.74 2.20 -1.44
CA ILE A 72 6.81 3.19 -1.51
C ILE A 72 6.93 4.00 -0.21
N ARG A 73 8.12 4.60 0.03
CA ARG A 73 8.43 5.43 1.21
C ARG A 73 8.01 4.77 2.52
N VAL A 74 8.36 3.50 2.65
CA VAL A 74 7.91 2.64 3.75
C VAL A 74 8.70 2.96 5.01
N PRO A 75 8.06 3.45 6.09
CA PRO A 75 8.77 3.78 7.32
C PRO A 75 9.29 2.50 8.03
N PRO A 76 10.35 2.60 8.86
CA PRO A 76 10.97 1.45 9.51
C PRO A 76 9.99 0.58 10.32
N THR A 77 9.00 1.19 10.97
CA THR A 77 7.96 0.49 11.73
C THR A 77 7.12 -0.42 10.85
N VAL A 78 6.71 0.07 9.68
CA VAL A 78 5.96 -0.73 8.70
C VAL A 78 6.87 -1.79 8.09
N ARG A 79 8.12 -1.47 7.74
CA ARG A 79 9.09 -2.44 7.21
C ARG A 79 9.28 -3.64 8.16
N PHE A 80 9.47 -3.38 9.45
CA PHE A 80 9.58 -4.43 10.47
C PHE A 80 8.33 -5.31 10.50
N LEU A 81 7.14 -4.72 10.41
CA LEU A 81 5.89 -5.46 10.35
C LEU A 81 5.77 -6.31 9.07
N LEU A 82 6.22 -5.79 7.91
CA LEU A 82 6.24 -6.55 6.66
C LEU A 82 7.17 -7.77 6.75
N GLU A 83 8.32 -7.61 7.40
CA GLU A 83 9.30 -8.68 7.62
C GLU A 83 8.73 -9.78 8.54
N VAL A 84 8.18 -9.39 9.70
CA VAL A 84 7.65 -10.34 10.68
C VAL A 84 6.43 -11.09 10.15
N THR A 85 5.57 -10.42 9.37
CA THR A 85 4.37 -11.03 8.78
C THR A 85 4.63 -11.72 7.45
N ARG A 86 5.82 -11.52 6.86
CA ARG A 86 6.20 -11.93 5.50
C ARG A 86 5.31 -11.38 4.38
N ILE A 87 4.41 -10.44 4.67
CA ILE A 87 3.52 -9.88 3.64
C ILE A 87 4.29 -9.07 2.60
N GLY A 88 5.50 -8.60 2.94
CA GLY A 88 6.42 -7.95 2.00
C GLY A 88 6.76 -8.82 0.78
N GLU A 89 6.70 -10.15 0.89
CA GLU A 89 6.96 -11.07 -0.22
C GLU A 89 5.86 -11.03 -1.31
N LEU A 90 4.67 -10.48 -1.00
CA LEU A 90 3.56 -10.31 -1.94
C LEU A 90 3.52 -8.92 -2.58
N LEU A 91 4.42 -8.02 -2.19
CA LEU A 91 4.42 -6.62 -2.57
C LEU A 91 5.73 -6.28 -3.30
N ASP A 92 5.65 -5.31 -4.21
CA ASP A 92 6.84 -4.65 -4.74
C ASP A 92 7.24 -3.51 -3.79
N VAL A 93 7.99 -3.85 -2.74
CA VAL A 93 8.45 -2.87 -1.75
C VAL A 93 9.65 -2.11 -2.32
N VAL A 94 9.44 -0.83 -2.64
CA VAL A 94 10.48 0.01 -3.24
C VAL A 94 11.36 0.58 -2.13
N ASP A 95 12.65 0.33 -2.23
CA ASP A 95 13.64 0.99 -1.39
C ASP A 95 13.88 2.42 -1.90
N ASP A 96 13.90 3.39 -0.98
CA ASP A 96 14.16 4.80 -1.33
C ASP A 96 15.59 5.01 -1.90
N ASP A 97 16.44 3.98 -1.84
CA ASP A 97 17.77 3.91 -2.46
C ASP A 97 17.75 3.36 -3.90
N ASP A 98 16.58 3.11 -4.51
CA ASP A 98 16.48 2.89 -5.95
C ASP A 98 16.41 4.26 -6.65
N PRO A 99 17.50 4.79 -7.23
CA PRO A 99 17.45 5.96 -8.08
C PRO A 99 16.72 5.55 -9.36
N GLY A 100 15.40 5.45 -9.27
CA GLY A 100 14.51 5.22 -10.39
C GLY A 100 14.90 6.22 -11.47
N THR A 101 15.53 5.68 -12.52
CA THR A 101 16.16 6.33 -13.66
C THR A 101 15.66 7.76 -13.88
N GLU A 102 16.52 8.75 -13.61
CA GLU A 102 16.41 10.07 -14.25
C GLU A 102 16.40 9.83 -15.77
N LEU A 103 15.23 9.99 -16.40
CA LEU A 103 15.06 10.14 -17.84
C LEU A 103 14.46 11.51 -18.13
#